data_AF-A0A2E1IUE0-F1
#
_entry.id   AF-A0A2E1IUE0-F1
#
_cell.length_a   1.000
_cell.length_b   1.000
_cell.length_c   1.000
_cell.angle_alpha   90.00
_cell.angle_beta   90.00
_cell.angle_gamma   90.00
#
_symmetry.space_group_name_H-M   'P 1'
#
loop_
_entity.id
_entity.type
_entity.pdbx_description
1 polymer ?
#
loop_
_entity_poly.entity_id
_entity_poly.type
_entity_poly.pdbx_seq_one_letter_code
_entity_poly.pdbx_strand_id
1 'polypeptide(L)' 'MPKNNSFESKILELEELVRKLEEGEVTLEESKKIYKEGISIAKQCNDLLKETELEISELKAELDDQFDNAE' A
#
# COMPACT_ATOMS: atom_id res chain seq x y z
N MET A 1 1.87 -8.49 12.48
CA MET A 1 2.60 -8.31 11.20
C MET A 1 4.04 -7.87 11.46
N PRO A 2 5.05 -8.35 10.73
CA PRO A 2 6.38 -7.76 10.76
C PRO A 2 6.29 -6.31 10.25
N LYS A 3 6.93 -5.36 10.95
CA LYS A 3 6.85 -3.92 10.64
C LYS A 3 7.11 -3.60 9.15
N ASN A 4 8.05 -4.28 8.51
CA ASN A 4 8.42 -4.04 7.09
C ASN A 4 7.33 -4.38 6.05
N ASN A 5 6.22 -5.02 6.45
CA ASN A 5 5.12 -5.31 5.52
C ASN A 5 3.87 -4.47 5.79
N SER A 6 3.90 -3.52 6.74
CA SER A 6 2.76 -2.62 6.93
C SER A 6 2.64 -1.61 5.80
N PHE A 7 1.43 -1.12 5.57
CA PHE A 7 1.17 -0.06 4.59
C PHE A 7 2.02 1.19 4.90
N GLU A 8 2.10 1.58 6.18
CA GLU A 8 2.86 2.75 6.64
C GLU A 8 4.35 2.61 6.38
N SER A 9 4.90 1.39 6.49
CA SER A 9 6.32 1.18 6.20
C SER A 9 6.59 1.27 4.71
N LYS A 10 5.71 0.68 3.88
CA LYS A 10 5.83 0.73 2.41
C LYS A 10 5.63 2.13 1.86
N ILE A 11 4.70 2.93 2.40
CA ILE A 11 4.52 4.31 1.96
C ILE A 11 5.74 5.17 2.30
N LEU A 12 6.35 4.97 3.48
CA LEU A 12 7.59 5.66 3.85
C LEU A 12 8.75 5.28 2.92
N GLU A 13 8.89 4.00 2.56
CA GLU A 13 9.88 3.57 1.58
C GLU A 13 9.67 4.24 0.21
N LEU A 14 8.41 4.35 -0.25
CA LEU A 14 8.08 5.04 -1.50
C LEU A 14 8.42 6.53 -1.45
N GLU A 15 8.12 7.20 -0.34
CA GLU A 15 8.48 8.61 -0.13
C GLU A 15 10.00 8.83 -0.17
N GLU A 16 10.80 7.93 0.43
CA GLU A 16 12.26 8.01 0.34
C GLU A 16 12.78 7.86 -1.09
N LEU A 17 12.15 6.98 -1.88
CA LEU A 17 12.50 6.83 -3.30
C LEU A 17 12.18 8.10 -4.10
N VAL A 18 11.04 8.74 -3.82
CA VAL A 18 10.67 10.01 -4.46
C VAL A 18 11.64 11.12 -4.06
N ARG A 19 11.96 11.25 -2.77
CA ARG A 19 12.95 12.22 -2.27
C ARG A 19 14.29 12.12 -3.02
N LYS A 20 14.80 10.90 -3.19
CA LYS A 20 16.04 10.65 -3.94
C LYS A 20 15.97 11.08 -5.41
N LEU A 21 14.81 10.96 -6.05
CA LEU A 21 14.62 11.47 -7.42
C LEU A 21 14.58 13.00 -7.46
N GLU A 22 13.95 13.63 -6.47
CA GLU A 22 13.82 15.08 -6.38
C GLU A 22 15.14 15.80 -6.06
N GLU A 23 16.03 15.14 -5.32
CA GLU A 23 17.38 15.64 -5.02
C GLU A 23 18.26 15.80 -6.27
N GLY A 24 17.93 15.10 -7.37
CA GLY A 24 18.56 15.33 -8.69
C GLY A 24 20.00 14.81 -8.84
N GLU A 25 20.59 14.23 -7.80
CA GLU A 25 21.94 13.63 -7.82
C GLU A 25 21.95 12.15 -8.29
N VAL A 26 20.89 11.70 -8.97
CA VAL A 26 20.74 10.31 -9.44
C VAL A 26 21.14 10.17 -10.91
N THR A 27 21.94 9.17 -11.22
CA THR A 27 22.25 8.80 -12.61
C THR A 27 21.02 8.22 -13.31
N LEU A 28 21.07 8.11 -14.65
CA LEU A 28 19.99 7.49 -15.43
C LEU A 28 19.71 6.04 -15.02
N GLU A 29 20.75 5.25 -14.71
CA GLU A 29 20.58 3.85 -14.31
C GLU A 29 20.00 3.74 -12.89
N GLU A 30 20.40 4.63 -11.98
CA GLU A 30 19.78 4.72 -10.65
C GLU A 30 18.32 5.17 -10.74
N SER A 31 18.02 6.15 -11.59
CA SER A 31 16.65 6.61 -11.85
C SER A 31 15.75 5.47 -12.35
N LYS A 32 16.25 4.63 -13.26
CA LYS A 32 15.53 3.42 -13.71
C LYS A 32 15.30 2.42 -12.58
N LYS A 33 16.30 2.22 -11.71
CA LYS A 33 16.19 1.30 -10.57
C LYS A 33 15.14 1.81 -9.58
N ILE A 34 15.25 3.07 -9.17
CA ILE A 34 14.31 3.72 -8.25
C ILE A 34 12.89 3.65 -8.82
N TYR A 35 12.71 3.93 -10.11
CA TYR A 35 11.39 3.84 -10.74
C TYR A 35 10.79 2.44 -10.67
N LYS A 36 11.57 1.39 -10.99
CA LYS A 36 11.11 -0.01 -10.90
C LYS A 36 10.73 -0.38 -9.46
N GLU A 37 11.52 0.05 -8.50
CA GLU A 37 11.29 -0.21 -7.08
C GLU A 37 10.03 0.51 -6.59
N GLY A 38 9.86 1.79 -6.94
CA GLY A 38 8.68 2.57 -6.62
C GLY A 38 7.39 1.97 -7.18
N ILE A 39 7.40 1.46 -8.41
CA ILE A 39 6.25 0.75 -9.00
C ILE A 39 5.92 -0.53 -8.21
N SER A 40 6.93 -1.28 -7.79
CA SER A 40 6.74 -2.49 -6.98
C SER A 40 6.11 -2.17 -5.63
N ILE A 41 6.61 -1.14 -4.94
CA ILE A 41 6.10 -0.71 -3.63
C ILE A 41 4.67 -0.18 -3.77
N ALA A 42 4.40 0.68 -4.77
CA ALA A 42 3.06 1.20 -5.03
C ALA A 42 2.04 0.09 -5.28
N LYS A 43 2.43 -0.96 -6.01
CA LYS A 43 1.61 -2.15 -6.20
C LYS A 43 1.30 -2.85 -4.89
N GLN A 44 2.31 -3.07 -4.05
CA GLN A 44 2.13 -3.70 -2.74
C GLN A 44 1.21 -2.88 -1.82
N CYS A 45 1.34 -1.56 -1.81
CA CYS A 45 0.43 -0.68 -1.07
C CYS A 45 -1.01 -0.84 -1.55
N ASN A 46 -1.23 -0.83 -2.87
CA ASN A 46 -2.56 -1.05 -3.45
C ASN A 46 -3.14 -2.43 -3.08
N ASP A 47 -2.31 -3.46 -3.07
CA ASP A 47 -2.76 -4.82 -2.75
C ASP A 47 -3.18 -4.93 -1.27
N LEU A 48 -2.42 -4.32 -0.35
CA LEU A 48 -2.79 -4.22 1.07
C LEU A 48 -4.11 -3.45 1.28
N LEU A 49 -4.31 -2.35 0.56
CA LEU A 49 -5.56 -1.59 0.63
C LEU A 49 -6.74 -2.41 0.14
N LYS A 50 -6.58 -3.15 -0.96
CA LYS A 50 -7.65 -4.03 -1.49
C LYS A 50 -8.02 -5.16 -0.53
N GLU A 51 -7.02 -5.78 0.09
CA GLU A 51 -7.25 -6.81 1.11
C GLU A 51 -8.04 -6.23 2.28
N THR A 52 -7.62 -5.06 2.78
CA THR A 52 -8.31 -4.37 3.88
C THR A 52 -9.74 -3.95 3.51
N GLU A 53 -9.95 -3.44 2.29
CA GLU A 53 -11.28 -3.07 1.79
C GLU A 53 -12.21 -4.26 1.69
N LEU A 54 -11.70 -5.43 1.27
CA LEU A 54 -12.46 -6.68 1.22
C LEU A 54 -12.89 -7.10 2.63
N GLU A 55 -11.95 -7.15 3.59
CA GLU A 55 -12.25 -7.50 4.99
C GLU A 55 -13.32 -6.58 5.60
N ILE A 56 -13.22 -5.27 5.37
CA ILE A 56 -14.22 -4.29 5.84
C ILE A 56 -15.58 -4.53 5.18
N SER A 57 -15.60 -4.90 3.91
CA SER A 57 -16.84 -5.15 3.17
C SER A 57 -17.54 -6.41 3.65
N GLU A 58 -16.79 -7.47 3.94
CA GLU A 58 -17.30 -8.71 4.53
C GLU A 58 -17.88 -8.46 5.93
N LEU A 59 -17.16 -7.74 6.78
CA LEU A 59 -17.64 -7.39 8.13
C LEU A 59 -18.92 -6.53 8.10
N LYS A 60 -19.06 -5.64 7.11
CA LYS A 60 -20.29 -4.86 6.93
C LYS A 60 -21.46 -5.75 6.52
N ALA A 61 -21.25 -6.67 5.58
CA ALA A 61 -22.29 -7.60 5.15
C ALA A 61 -22.75 -8.49 6.31
N GLU A 62 -21.82 -9.02 7.10
CA GLU A 62 -22.13 -9.80 8.31
C GLU A 62 -22.92 -9.00 9.35
N LEU A 63 -22.61 -7.70 9.49
CA LEU A 63 -23.30 -6.82 10.41
C LEU A 63 -24.73 -6.51 9.92
N ASP A 64 -24.90 -6.23 8.63
CA ASP A 64 -26.21 -5.98 8.02
C ASP A 64 -27.11 -7.22 8.16
N ASP A 65 -26.59 -8.42 7.87
CA ASP A 65 -27.30 -9.69 8.07
C ASP A 65 -27.74 -9.90 9.53
N GLN A 66 -26.95 -9.46 10.51
CA GLN A 66 -27.32 -9.56 11.93
C GLN A 66 -28.46 -8.63 12.32
N PHE A 67 -28.56 -7.45 11.69
CA PHE A 67 -29.66 -6.51 11.94
C PHE A 67 -30.95 -6.93 11.24
N ASP A 68 -30.87 -7.50 10.04
CA ASP A 68 -32.03 -7.97 9.28
C ASP A 68 -32.68 -9.23 9.90
N ASN A 69 -31.93 -10.03 10.65
CA ASN A 69 -32.44 -11.22 11.36
C ASN A 69 -32.96 -10.91 12.79
N ALA A 70 -33.01 -9.65 13.20
CA ALA A 70 -33.44 -9.22 14.54
C ALA A 70 -34.89 -8.69 14.61
N GLU A 71 -35.63 -8.66 13.49
CA GLU A 71 -37.09 -8.45 13.42
C GLU A 71 -37.88 -9.77 13.30
#